data_AF-A0A7S1WBM6-F1
#
_entry.id   AF-A0A7S1WBM6-F1
#
_cell.length_a   1.000
_cell.length_b   1.000
_cell.length_c   1.000
_cell.angle_alpha   90.00
_cell.angle_beta   90.00
_cell.angle_gamma   90.00
#
_symmetry.space_group_name_H-M   'P 1'
#
loop_
_entity.id
_entity.type
_entity.pdbx_description
1 polymer ?
#
loop_
_entity_poly.entity_id
_entity_poly.type
_entity_poly.pdbx_seq_one_letter_code
_entity_poly.pdbx_strand_id
1 'polypeptide(L)'
;GDGEGVGSAARARRAERLRQHLEQKWSFPETPGRRCKPRSVEFEFMRSVMQVFQLEHWLSEEALALRERICEKLRLSSFASGTTFESPCLPLVLRDLSCPWCCTAAHVDVTSHPTRGPGLWVCASCGRTYDKDAVQARLVGVTESVVQAWQSQEITCQKCRRLKTTHLQNFCECFGQFQLRFKQADFRLVLQVLRSLVAPHDLQWLGEVLDLYQPLSQ
;
A
#
# COMPACT_ATOMS: atom_id res chain seq x y z
N GLY A 1 12.48 -56.16 11.63
CA GLY A 1 13.16 -55.01 12.26
C GLY A 1 12.62 -53.73 11.70
N ASP A 2 11.28 -53.56 11.70
CA ASP A 2 10.63 -52.62 10.77
C ASP A 2 9.83 -51.50 11.48
N GLY A 3 9.88 -51.46 12.83
CA GLY A 3 9.11 -50.52 13.65
C GLY A 3 9.77 -49.15 13.83
N GLU A 4 11.09 -49.04 13.74
CA GLU A 4 11.81 -47.79 14.03
C GLU A 4 11.70 -46.74 12.89
N GLY A 5 11.61 -47.19 11.63
CA GLY A 5 11.47 -46.31 10.47
C GLY A 5 10.10 -45.60 10.41
N VAL A 6 9.04 -46.26 10.88
CA VAL A 6 7.66 -45.73 10.87
C VAL A 6 7.50 -44.61 11.91
N GLY A 7 8.14 -44.72 13.08
CA GLY A 7 8.14 -43.70 14.12
C GLY A 7 8.89 -42.43 13.74
N SER A 8 10.01 -42.56 13.02
CA SER A 8 10.80 -41.43 12.50
C SER A 8 10.02 -40.66 11.41
N ALA A 9 9.39 -41.37 10.47
CA ALA A 9 8.58 -40.77 9.42
C ALA A 9 7.33 -40.06 9.97
N ALA A 10 6.68 -40.61 11.00
CA ALA A 10 5.53 -39.98 11.64
C ALA A 10 5.91 -38.68 12.38
N ARG A 11 7.08 -38.66 13.06
CA ARG A 11 7.63 -37.46 13.70
C ARG A 11 8.01 -36.38 12.68
N ALA A 12 8.65 -36.76 11.58
CA ALA A 12 8.97 -35.84 10.48
C ALA A 12 7.70 -35.20 9.89
N ARG A 13 6.65 -35.98 9.64
CA ARG A 13 5.35 -35.47 9.16
C ARG A 13 4.66 -34.54 10.17
N ARG A 14 4.84 -34.77 11.48
CA ARG A 14 4.30 -33.88 12.52
C ARG A 14 5.09 -32.56 12.60
N ALA A 15 6.42 -32.63 12.50
CA ALA A 15 7.28 -31.45 12.46
C ALA A 15 6.98 -30.59 11.22
N GLU A 16 6.79 -31.21 10.06
CA GLU A 16 6.45 -30.52 8.82
C GLU A 16 5.08 -29.82 8.92
N ARG A 17 4.06 -30.48 9.48
CA ARG A 17 2.75 -29.85 9.72
C ARG A 17 2.84 -28.66 10.67
N LEU A 18 3.62 -28.78 11.75
CA LEU A 18 3.85 -27.67 12.68
C LEU A 18 4.55 -26.51 11.97
N ARG A 19 5.55 -26.82 11.14
CA ARG A 19 6.27 -25.81 10.35
C ARG A 19 5.33 -25.06 9.41
N GLN A 20 4.51 -25.75 8.63
CA GLN A 20 3.54 -25.12 7.72
C GLN A 20 2.53 -24.24 8.47
N HIS A 21 2.02 -24.72 9.60
CA HIS A 21 1.12 -23.95 10.43
C HIS A 21 1.79 -22.68 10.99
N LEU A 22 3.05 -22.77 11.41
CA LEU A 22 3.82 -21.61 11.86
C LEU A 22 4.10 -20.64 10.71
N GLU A 23 4.53 -21.12 9.54
CA GLU A 23 4.76 -20.30 8.36
C GLU A 23 3.50 -19.54 7.93
N GLN A 24 2.33 -20.17 7.99
CA GLN A 24 1.04 -19.51 7.75
C GLN A 24 0.72 -18.48 8.83
N LYS A 25 0.85 -18.84 10.11
CA LYS A 25 0.52 -17.96 11.24
C LYS A 25 1.41 -16.71 11.31
N TRP A 26 2.69 -16.85 10.96
CA TRP A 26 3.68 -15.78 11.01
C TRP A 26 3.92 -15.12 9.65
N SER A 27 3.12 -15.46 8.63
CA SER A 27 3.12 -14.74 7.37
C SER A 27 2.64 -13.30 7.57
N PHE A 28 3.18 -12.38 6.78
CA PHE A 28 2.75 -10.99 6.84
C PHE A 28 1.28 -10.87 6.41
N PRO A 29 0.44 -10.13 7.17
CA PRO A 29 -0.96 -9.97 6.82
C PRO A 29 -1.11 -9.27 5.47
N GLU A 30 -2.13 -9.63 4.70
CA GLU A 30 -2.53 -8.85 3.54
C GLU A 30 -3.23 -7.58 4.02
N THR A 31 -2.52 -6.46 3.96
CA THR A 31 -3.04 -5.16 4.37
C THR A 31 -3.42 -4.34 3.13
N PRO A 32 -4.58 -3.66 3.15
CA PRO A 32 -4.92 -2.73 2.10
C PRO A 32 -3.87 -1.62 1.95
N GLY A 33 -3.67 -1.16 0.73
CA GLY A 33 -2.71 -0.11 0.39
C GLY A 33 -1.24 -0.52 0.43
N ARG A 34 -0.90 -1.81 0.58
CA ARG A 34 0.49 -2.27 0.66
C ARG A 34 1.34 -1.76 -0.51
N ARG A 35 2.40 -1.01 -0.20
CA ARG A 35 3.34 -0.41 -1.18
C ARG A 35 4.26 -1.43 -1.83
N CYS A 36 4.81 -2.32 -1.01
CA CYS A 36 5.83 -3.27 -1.43
C CYS A 36 5.58 -4.63 -0.77
N LYS A 37 6.02 -5.70 -1.43
CA LYS A 37 6.03 -7.02 -0.83
C LYS A 37 7.03 -7.00 0.34
N PRO A 38 6.64 -7.51 1.52
CA PRO A 38 7.55 -7.59 2.65
C PRO A 38 8.76 -8.45 2.25
N ARG A 39 9.95 -8.03 2.69
CA ARG A 39 11.18 -8.81 2.50
C ARG A 39 11.25 -9.94 3.55
N SER A 40 12.44 -10.25 4.04
CA SER A 40 12.60 -11.21 5.11
C SER A 40 12.04 -10.66 6.43
N VAL A 41 11.61 -11.56 7.32
CA VAL A 41 11.03 -11.18 8.61
C VAL A 41 12.03 -10.37 9.44
N GLU A 42 13.31 -10.75 9.41
CA GLU A 42 14.39 -10.09 10.13
C GLU A 42 14.60 -8.65 9.63
N PHE A 43 14.45 -8.44 8.32
CA PHE A 43 14.62 -7.12 7.71
C PHE A 43 13.50 -6.17 8.10
N GLU A 44 12.23 -6.60 7.99
CA GLU A 44 11.09 -5.75 8.38
C GLU A 44 11.02 -5.53 9.90
N PHE A 45 11.44 -6.54 10.69
CA PHE A 45 11.59 -6.40 12.14
C PHE A 45 12.64 -5.35 12.50
N MET A 46 13.84 -5.43 11.90
CA MET A 46 14.89 -4.42 12.07
C MET A 46 14.34 -3.03 11.74
N ARG A 47 13.72 -2.84 10.56
CA ARG A 47 13.19 -1.53 10.15
C ARG A 47 12.19 -0.98 11.17
N SER A 48 11.28 -1.83 11.64
CA SER A 48 10.24 -1.42 12.59
C SER A 48 10.82 -1.04 13.94
N VAL A 49 11.74 -1.83 14.49
CA VAL A 49 12.37 -1.55 15.80
C VAL A 49 13.27 -0.32 15.72
N MET A 50 14.06 -0.17 14.64
CA MET A 50 14.90 1.01 14.45
C MET A 50 14.06 2.29 14.32
N GLN A 51 12.90 2.22 13.64
CA GLN A 51 11.99 3.36 13.58
C GLN A 51 11.50 3.78 14.98
N VAL A 52 11.16 2.82 15.84
CA VAL A 52 10.69 3.11 17.21
C VAL A 52 11.80 3.79 18.01
N PHE A 53 13.04 3.30 17.94
CA PHE A 53 14.15 3.95 18.64
C PHE A 53 14.48 5.34 18.10
N GLN A 54 14.31 5.57 16.79
CA GLN A 54 14.49 6.88 16.17
C GLN A 54 13.44 7.92 16.58
N LEU A 55 12.33 7.51 17.23
CA LEU A 55 11.38 8.46 17.82
C LEU A 55 11.96 9.19 19.04
N GLU A 56 12.94 8.59 19.72
CA GLU A 56 13.58 9.14 20.91
C GLU A 56 14.89 9.84 20.57
N HIS A 57 14.86 11.17 20.60
CA HIS A 57 15.99 12.02 20.22
C HIS A 57 17.30 11.74 21.00
N TRP A 58 17.22 11.39 22.29
CA TRP A 58 18.40 11.11 23.11
C TRP A 58 19.09 9.77 22.76
N LEU A 59 18.43 8.88 22.02
CA LEU A 59 18.99 7.58 21.58
C LEU A 59 19.60 7.66 20.19
N SER A 60 19.74 8.85 19.58
CA SER A 60 20.07 8.97 18.16
C SER A 60 21.39 8.29 17.79
N GLU A 61 22.43 8.48 18.61
CA GLU A 61 23.76 7.90 18.40
C GLU A 61 23.75 6.38 18.63
N GLU A 62 23.11 5.92 19.72
CA GLU A 62 22.98 4.51 20.07
C GLU A 62 22.15 3.75 19.03
N ALA A 63 21.07 4.36 18.53
CA ALA A 63 20.22 3.81 17.48
C ALA A 63 20.98 3.70 16.16
N LEU A 64 21.83 4.68 15.83
CA LEU A 64 22.69 4.62 14.65
C LEU A 64 23.70 3.46 14.76
N ALA A 65 24.41 3.36 15.89
CA ALA A 65 25.38 2.29 16.14
C ALA A 65 24.71 0.90 16.16
N LEU A 66 23.51 0.80 16.73
CA LEU A 66 22.73 -0.44 16.74
C LEU A 66 22.30 -0.84 15.32
N ARG A 67 21.83 0.11 14.52
CA ARG A 67 21.45 -0.13 13.13
C ARG A 67 22.62 -0.70 12.32
N GLU A 68 23.82 -0.12 12.45
CA GLU A 68 25.02 -0.61 11.77
C GLU A 68 25.35 -2.05 12.15
N ARG A 69 25.38 -2.36 13.45
CA ARG A 69 25.63 -3.72 13.96
C ARG A 69 24.58 -4.73 13.49
N ILE A 70 23.30 -4.35 13.40
CA ILE A 70 22.24 -5.24 12.89
C ILE A 70 22.41 -5.45 11.38
N CYS A 71 22.71 -4.39 10.62
CA CYS A 71 22.96 -4.49 9.18
C CYS A 71 24.15 -5.42 8.88
N GLU A 72 25.24 -5.33 9.65
CA GLU A 72 26.38 -6.25 9.56
C GLU A 72 25.97 -7.70 9.81
N LYS A 73 25.19 -7.97 10.87
CA LYS A 73 24.68 -9.32 11.17
C LYS A 73 23.80 -9.88 10.06
N LEU A 74 22.99 -9.03 9.43
CA LEU A 74 22.10 -9.40 8.33
C LEU A 74 22.82 -9.40 6.96
N ARG A 75 24.11 -9.04 6.91
CA ARG A 75 24.91 -8.90 5.68
C ARG A 75 24.28 -7.90 4.69
N LEU A 76 23.77 -6.81 5.23
CA LEU A 76 23.16 -5.71 4.48
C LEU A 76 24.03 -4.46 4.61
N SER A 77 24.07 -3.64 3.56
CA SER A 77 24.67 -2.31 3.68
C SER A 77 23.73 -1.40 4.47
N SER A 78 24.26 -0.66 5.45
CA SER A 78 23.51 0.34 6.20
C SER A 78 22.98 1.48 5.31
N PHE A 79 23.64 1.70 4.16
CA PHE A 79 23.27 2.67 3.13
C PHE A 79 22.42 2.06 2.00
N ALA A 80 22.07 0.78 2.07
CA ALA A 80 21.22 0.16 1.05
C ALA A 80 19.87 0.87 0.98
N SER A 81 19.39 1.11 -0.24
CA SER A 81 18.04 1.64 -0.46
C SER A 81 17.00 0.71 0.17
N GLY A 82 16.20 1.28 1.09
CA GLY A 82 15.15 0.58 1.83
C GLY A 82 15.49 0.16 3.26
N THR A 83 16.67 0.49 3.80
CA THR A 83 16.99 0.27 5.24
C THR A 83 16.26 1.23 6.16
N THR A 84 15.89 2.41 5.66
CA THR A 84 15.02 3.35 6.36
C THR A 84 13.60 2.79 6.41
N PHE A 85 12.94 2.96 7.56
CA PHE A 85 11.54 2.62 7.68
C PHE A 85 10.70 3.53 6.81
N GLU A 86 9.80 2.93 6.05
CA GLU A 86 8.77 3.60 5.28
C GLU A 86 7.46 2.94 5.64
N SER A 87 6.38 3.73 5.72
CA SER A 87 5.06 3.16 5.99
C SER A 87 4.76 2.04 4.97
N PRO A 88 4.42 0.83 5.42
CA PRO A 88 4.19 -0.30 4.53
C PRO A 88 2.97 -0.10 3.62
N CYS A 89 2.08 0.84 3.99
CA CYS A 89 0.85 1.15 3.26
C CYS A 89 0.85 2.59 2.71
N LEU A 90 0.21 2.77 1.56
CA LEU A 90 -0.21 4.05 1.00
C LEU A 90 -1.56 4.41 1.64
N PRO A 91 -1.61 5.46 2.49
CA PRO A 91 -2.89 5.91 3.02
C PRO A 91 -3.78 6.42 1.87
N LEU A 92 -5.00 5.89 1.76
CA LEU A 92 -6.02 6.45 0.88
C LEU A 92 -7.03 7.20 1.75
N VAL A 93 -6.95 8.53 1.71
CA VAL A 93 -7.76 9.39 2.57
C VAL A 93 -8.94 9.95 1.78
N LEU A 94 -10.15 9.56 2.16
CA LEU A 94 -11.36 10.23 1.71
C LEU A 94 -11.49 11.56 2.43
N ARG A 95 -11.54 12.64 1.65
CA ARG A 95 -11.66 14.00 2.17
C ARG A 95 -13.11 14.38 2.40
N ASP A 96 -13.34 15.21 3.42
CA ASP A 96 -14.62 15.81 3.73
C ASP A 96 -15.77 14.79 3.76
N LEU A 97 -15.56 13.71 4.51
CA LEU A 97 -16.61 12.72 4.76
C LEU A 97 -17.51 13.26 5.88
N SER A 98 -18.75 13.60 5.54
CA SER A 98 -19.73 14.11 6.49
C SER A 98 -20.39 12.98 7.27
N CYS A 99 -20.35 13.07 8.59
CA CYS A 99 -21.06 12.15 9.47
C CYS A 99 -22.56 12.47 9.48
N PRO A 100 -23.46 11.54 9.11
CA PRO A 100 -24.90 11.81 9.08
C PRO A 100 -25.52 11.96 10.48
N TRP A 101 -24.81 11.57 11.54
CA TRP A 101 -25.32 11.65 12.91
C TRP A 101 -24.90 12.91 13.67
N CYS A 102 -23.67 13.39 13.48
CA CYS A 102 -23.14 14.56 14.19
C CYS A 102 -22.77 15.73 13.26
N CYS A 103 -22.99 15.58 11.95
CA CYS A 103 -22.71 16.56 10.91
C CYS A 103 -21.24 17.02 10.83
N THR A 104 -20.33 16.39 11.57
CA THR A 104 -18.91 16.69 11.51
C THR A 104 -18.31 16.11 10.23
N ALA A 105 -17.62 16.96 9.45
CA ALA A 105 -16.80 16.52 8.33
C ALA A 105 -15.42 16.13 8.82
N ALA A 106 -14.90 15.00 8.36
CA ALA A 106 -13.56 14.54 8.69
C ALA A 106 -12.87 13.91 7.48
N HIS A 107 -11.54 13.90 7.52
CA HIS A 107 -10.73 13.10 6.60
C HIS A 107 -10.58 11.69 7.17
N VAL A 108 -10.95 10.68 6.39
CA VAL A 108 -10.96 9.28 6.82
C VAL A 108 -10.00 8.49 5.93
N ASP A 109 -8.94 7.95 6.54
CA ASP A 109 -8.10 6.96 5.87
C ASP A 109 -8.86 5.63 5.80
N VAL A 110 -9.09 5.14 4.58
CA VAL A 110 -9.81 3.89 4.37
C VAL A 110 -8.90 2.67 4.30
N THR A 111 -7.57 2.86 4.24
CA THR A 111 -6.59 1.78 4.15
C THR A 111 -6.08 1.30 5.50
N SER A 112 -5.99 2.19 6.48
CA SER A 112 -5.76 1.78 7.86
C SER A 112 -7.04 1.13 8.38
N HIS A 113 -6.93 -0.09 8.91
CA HIS A 113 -8.07 -0.75 9.51
C HIS A 113 -8.63 0.16 10.60
N PRO A 114 -9.92 0.55 10.54
CA PRO A 114 -10.53 1.24 11.64
C PRO A 114 -10.53 0.30 12.85
N THR A 115 -10.51 0.86 14.05
CA THR A 115 -10.37 0.14 15.34
C THR A 115 -11.32 -1.04 15.55
N ARG A 116 -12.38 -1.15 14.73
CA ARG A 116 -13.44 -2.17 14.81
C ARG A 116 -13.36 -3.28 13.77
N GLY A 117 -12.47 -3.21 12.79
CA GLY A 117 -12.28 -4.24 11.77
C GLY A 117 -12.52 -3.77 10.33
N PRO A 118 -12.31 -4.64 9.33
CA PRO A 118 -12.44 -4.26 7.92
C PRO A 118 -13.85 -3.77 7.57
N GLY A 119 -13.93 -2.56 7.01
CA GLY A 119 -15.16 -1.98 6.44
C GLY A 119 -16.00 -1.23 7.46
N LEU A 120 -15.53 -1.17 8.72
CA LEU A 120 -16.21 -0.54 9.84
C LEU A 120 -15.58 0.81 10.18
N TRP A 121 -15.57 1.74 9.23
CA TRP A 121 -15.03 3.09 9.45
C TRP A 121 -15.88 3.84 10.46
N VAL A 122 -15.26 4.52 11.42
CA VAL A 122 -15.97 5.23 12.49
C VAL A 122 -15.69 6.72 12.43
N CYS A 123 -16.70 7.52 12.76
CA CYS A 123 -16.55 8.95 12.97
C CYS A 123 -15.73 9.20 14.24
N ALA A 124 -14.67 9.99 14.14
CA ALA A 124 -13.81 10.33 15.28
C ALA A 124 -14.54 11.13 16.37
N SER A 125 -15.58 11.90 16.01
CA SER A 125 -16.30 12.77 16.95
C SER A 125 -17.36 12.03 17.75
N CYS A 126 -18.19 11.20 17.10
CA CYS A 126 -19.31 10.53 17.76
C CYS A 126 -19.17 9.01 17.87
N GLY A 127 -18.09 8.41 17.33
CA GLY A 127 -17.80 6.98 17.40
C GLY A 127 -18.75 6.06 16.62
N ARG A 128 -19.71 6.61 15.88
CA ARG A 128 -20.65 5.85 15.05
C ARG A 128 -19.99 5.43 13.74
N THR A 129 -20.37 4.27 13.23
CA THR A 129 -19.85 3.71 11.98
C THR A 129 -20.43 4.45 10.79
N TYR A 130 -19.61 4.87 9.83
CA TYR A 130 -20.07 5.34 8.54
C TYR A 130 -20.82 4.24 7.79
N ASP A 131 -21.77 4.66 6.96
CA ASP A 131 -22.42 3.76 6.02
C ASP A 131 -21.39 3.27 4.97
N LYS A 132 -21.24 1.95 4.89
CA LYS A 132 -20.29 1.29 4.01
C LYS A 132 -20.60 1.59 2.54
N ASP A 133 -21.87 1.61 2.16
CA ASP A 133 -22.29 1.86 0.78
C ASP A 133 -22.03 3.31 0.38
N ALA A 134 -22.24 4.25 1.30
CA ALA A 134 -21.88 5.65 1.09
C ALA A 134 -20.37 5.85 0.93
N VAL A 135 -19.55 5.17 1.75
CA VAL A 135 -18.09 5.19 1.59
C VAL A 135 -17.67 4.57 0.26
N GLN A 136 -18.30 3.46 -0.15
CA GLN A 136 -18.06 2.82 -1.43
C GLN A 136 -18.37 3.75 -2.60
N ALA A 137 -19.50 4.46 -2.57
CA ALA A 137 -19.87 5.44 -3.58
C ALA A 137 -18.81 6.55 -3.72
N ARG A 138 -18.25 7.02 -2.60
CA ARG A 138 -17.15 7.99 -2.62
C ARG A 138 -15.88 7.42 -3.24
N LEU A 139 -15.56 6.15 -2.98
CA LEU A 139 -14.40 5.48 -3.60
C LEU A 139 -14.56 5.28 -5.11
N VAL A 140 -15.77 4.96 -5.56
CA VAL A 140 -16.08 4.91 -6.99
C VAL A 140 -15.90 6.27 -7.63
N GLY A 141 -16.44 7.34 -7.04
CA GLY A 141 -16.24 8.70 -7.55
C GLY A 141 -14.77 9.13 -7.59
N VAL A 142 -13.95 8.70 -6.62
CA VAL A 142 -12.48 8.91 -6.65
C VAL A 142 -11.87 8.15 -7.84
N THR A 143 -12.26 6.90 -8.07
CA THR A 143 -11.77 6.09 -9.18
C THR A 143 -12.07 6.73 -10.52
N GLU A 144 -13.33 7.15 -10.73
CA GLU A 144 -13.75 7.86 -11.95
C GLU A 144 -12.99 9.17 -12.15
N SER A 145 -12.81 9.95 -11.08
CA SER A 145 -12.04 11.20 -11.13
C SER A 145 -10.58 10.97 -11.53
N VAL A 146 -9.96 9.89 -11.02
CA VAL A 146 -8.57 9.53 -11.37
C VAL A 146 -8.48 9.08 -12.83
N VAL A 147 -9.44 8.28 -13.31
CA VAL A 147 -9.50 7.85 -14.72
C VAL A 147 -9.72 9.03 -15.64
N GLN A 148 -10.64 9.94 -15.30
CA GLN A 148 -10.88 11.16 -16.05
C GLN A 148 -9.61 12.00 -16.12
N ALA A 149 -8.94 12.24 -14.99
CA ALA A 149 -7.69 12.98 -14.94
C ALA A 149 -6.58 12.32 -15.78
N TRP A 150 -6.52 10.98 -15.80
CA TRP A 150 -5.57 10.24 -16.64
C TRP A 150 -5.82 10.45 -18.14
N GLN A 151 -7.08 10.40 -18.57
CA GLN A 151 -7.46 10.53 -19.97
C GLN A 151 -7.40 11.98 -20.47
N SER A 152 -7.76 12.95 -19.62
CA SER A 152 -7.79 14.37 -19.97
C SER A 152 -6.49 15.11 -19.65
N GLN A 153 -5.44 14.42 -19.20
CA GLN A 153 -4.20 15.07 -18.82
C GLN A 153 -3.54 15.79 -20.00
N GLU A 154 -2.90 16.89 -19.69
CA GLU A 154 -2.07 17.59 -20.65
C GLU A 154 -0.74 16.88 -20.85
N ILE A 155 -0.25 16.93 -22.09
CA ILE A 155 1.06 16.42 -22.46
C ILE A 155 2.03 17.60 -22.54
N THR A 156 3.21 17.47 -21.93
CA THR A 156 4.21 18.55 -21.83
C THR A 156 5.52 18.15 -22.49
N CYS A 157 6.23 19.11 -23.07
CA CYS A 157 7.59 18.88 -23.56
C CYS A 157 8.59 18.73 -22.41
N GLN A 158 9.48 17.74 -22.48
CA GLN A 158 10.52 17.53 -21.47
C GLN A 158 11.52 18.70 -21.36
N LYS A 159 11.88 19.30 -22.50
CA LYS A 159 12.90 20.37 -22.57
C LYS A 159 12.33 21.73 -22.19
N CYS A 160 11.35 22.23 -22.94
CA CYS A 160 10.84 23.60 -22.80
C CYS A 160 9.58 23.72 -21.94
N ARG A 161 9.03 22.61 -21.44
CA ARG A 161 7.81 22.55 -20.62
C ARG A 161 6.53 23.10 -21.26
N ARG A 162 6.56 23.45 -22.56
CA ARG A 162 5.36 23.85 -23.32
C ARG A 162 4.38 22.68 -23.45
N LEU A 163 3.10 23.02 -23.46
CA LEU A 163 2.00 22.08 -23.67
C LEU A 163 1.93 21.65 -25.14
N LYS A 164 1.56 20.40 -25.39
CA LYS A 164 1.24 19.90 -26.72
C LYS A 164 -0.12 20.45 -27.14
N THR A 165 -0.14 21.36 -28.10
CA THR A 165 -1.37 22.03 -28.57
C THR A 165 -2.04 21.33 -29.74
N THR A 166 -1.32 20.46 -30.47
CA THR A 166 -1.83 19.77 -31.65
C THR A 166 -1.76 18.25 -31.48
N HIS A 167 -2.72 17.51 -32.05
CA HIS A 167 -2.79 16.07 -31.85
C HIS A 167 -1.69 15.28 -32.58
N LEU A 168 -1.34 15.71 -33.80
CA LEU A 168 -0.45 14.97 -34.72
C LEU A 168 1.05 15.25 -34.54
N GLN A 169 1.44 16.22 -33.70
CA GLN A 169 2.86 16.51 -33.46
C GLN A 169 3.52 15.45 -32.58
N ASN A 170 4.55 14.78 -33.11
CA ASN A 170 5.34 13.80 -32.36
C ASN A 170 6.46 14.44 -31.53
N PHE A 171 6.97 15.59 -31.99
CA PHE A 171 8.03 16.34 -31.33
C PHE A 171 7.60 17.79 -31.13
N CYS A 172 8.11 18.41 -30.07
CA CYS A 172 7.95 19.84 -29.86
C CYS A 172 8.81 20.63 -30.86
N GLU A 173 8.46 21.90 -31.10
CA GLU A 173 9.24 22.85 -31.92
C GLU A 173 10.70 22.99 -31.46
N CYS A 174 10.99 22.72 -30.18
CA CYS A 174 12.34 22.71 -29.63
C CYS A 174 13.07 21.35 -29.79
N PHE A 175 12.55 20.45 -30.63
CA PHE A 175 13.04 19.07 -30.80
C PHE A 175 13.09 18.29 -29.48
N GLY A 176 12.15 18.58 -28.57
CA GLY A 176 11.97 17.85 -27.32
C GLY A 176 10.85 16.81 -27.44
N GLN A 177 11.02 15.68 -26.75
CA GLN A 177 9.95 14.68 -26.64
C GLN A 177 8.87 15.15 -25.67
N PHE A 178 7.65 14.76 -25.99
CA PHE A 178 6.47 14.98 -25.18
C PHE A 178 6.34 13.88 -24.12
N GLN A 179 5.90 14.25 -22.92
CA GLN A 179 5.69 13.35 -21.79
C GLN A 179 4.36 13.63 -21.09
N LEU A 180 3.80 12.58 -20.51
CA LEU A 180 2.64 12.65 -19.63
C LEU A 180 3.02 13.35 -18.32
N ARG A 181 2.11 14.17 -17.79
CA ARG A 181 2.28 14.82 -16.47
C ARG A 181 1.98 13.84 -15.35
N PHE A 182 0.90 13.08 -15.50
CA PHE A 182 0.55 11.96 -14.65
C PHE A 182 1.18 10.71 -15.27
N LYS A 183 2.12 10.07 -14.58
CA LYS A 183 2.84 8.92 -15.14
C LYS A 183 2.00 7.65 -15.07
N GLN A 184 2.17 6.76 -16.05
CA GLN A 184 1.44 5.49 -16.11
C GLN A 184 1.70 4.62 -14.86
N ALA A 185 2.93 4.64 -14.34
CA ALA A 185 3.29 3.94 -13.12
C ALA A 185 2.50 4.43 -11.90
N ASP A 186 2.32 5.76 -11.78
CA ASP A 186 1.57 6.37 -10.67
C ASP A 186 0.07 6.06 -10.80
N PHE A 187 -0.48 6.12 -12.02
CA PHE A 187 -1.86 5.73 -12.29
C PHE A 187 -2.14 4.27 -11.93
N ARG A 188 -1.27 3.36 -12.37
CA ARG A 188 -1.35 1.93 -12.03
C ARG A 188 -1.28 1.71 -10.51
N LEU A 189 -0.39 2.43 -9.83
CA LEU A 189 -0.26 2.35 -8.37
C LEU A 189 -1.56 2.77 -7.65
N VAL A 190 -2.21 3.86 -8.09
CA VAL A 190 -3.48 4.32 -7.51
C VAL A 190 -4.58 3.27 -7.68
N LEU A 191 -4.71 2.69 -8.87
CA LEU A 191 -5.69 1.63 -9.12
C LEU A 191 -5.40 0.36 -8.30
N GLN A 192 -4.13 0.00 -8.13
CA GLN A 192 -3.74 -1.13 -7.30
C GLN A 192 -4.10 -0.91 -5.83
N VAL A 193 -3.90 0.30 -5.30
CA VAL A 193 -4.30 0.66 -3.94
C VAL A 193 -5.82 0.57 -3.79
N LEU A 194 -6.60 1.13 -4.73
CA LEU A 194 -8.06 1.02 -4.72
C LEU A 194 -8.52 -0.44 -4.77
N ARG A 195 -7.90 -1.28 -5.61
CA ARG A 195 -8.23 -2.71 -5.73
C ARG A 195 -7.95 -3.47 -4.44
N SER A 196 -6.89 -3.12 -3.72
CA SER A 196 -6.55 -3.75 -2.44
C SER A 196 -7.60 -3.54 -1.33
N LEU A 197 -8.49 -2.55 -1.48
CA LEU A 197 -9.60 -2.35 -0.55
C LEU A 197 -10.77 -3.32 -0.79
N VAL A 198 -10.90 -3.89 -2.00
CA VAL A 198 -12.12 -4.58 -2.43
C VAL A 198 -12.39 -5.85 -1.62
N ALA A 199 -11.42 -6.76 -1.54
CA ALA A 199 -11.60 -8.03 -0.84
C ALA A 199 -11.71 -7.88 0.70
N PRO A 200 -10.84 -7.09 1.37
CA PRO A 200 -10.92 -6.94 2.82
C PRO A 200 -12.19 -6.23 3.30
N HIS A 201 -12.69 -5.27 2.52
CA HIS A 201 -13.85 -4.48 2.90
C HIS A 201 -15.15 -4.94 2.23
N ASP A 202 -15.12 -5.97 1.37
CA ASP A 202 -16.25 -6.48 0.59
C ASP A 202 -16.95 -5.35 -0.20
N LEU A 203 -16.20 -4.69 -1.09
CA LEU A 203 -16.66 -3.56 -1.89
C LEU A 203 -16.93 -3.99 -3.34
N GLN A 204 -18.03 -4.71 -3.57
CA GLN A 204 -18.37 -5.32 -4.87
C GLN A 204 -18.45 -4.31 -6.03
N TRP A 205 -19.27 -3.26 -5.91
CA TRP A 205 -19.40 -2.21 -6.94
C TRP A 205 -18.06 -1.55 -7.31
N LEU A 206 -17.21 -1.24 -6.32
CA LEU A 206 -15.86 -0.72 -6.58
C LEU A 206 -15.01 -1.72 -7.38
N GLY A 207 -15.13 -3.01 -7.07
CA GLY A 207 -14.47 -4.07 -7.81
C GLY A 207 -14.84 -4.09 -9.29
N GLU A 208 -16.14 -4.05 -9.59
CA GLU A 208 -16.66 -4.03 -10.96
C GLU A 208 -16.16 -2.82 -11.76
N VAL A 209 -16.17 -1.63 -11.15
CA VAL A 209 -15.66 -0.40 -11.78
C VAL A 209 -14.15 -0.50 -12.05
N LEU A 210 -13.38 -1.08 -11.14
CA LEU A 210 -11.94 -1.26 -11.35
C LEU A 210 -11.64 -2.29 -12.46
N ASP A 211 -12.45 -3.34 -12.56
CA ASP A 211 -12.32 -4.35 -13.62
C ASP A 211 -12.63 -3.75 -15.01
N LEU A 212 -13.59 -2.82 -15.09
CA LEU A 212 -13.86 -2.05 -16.32
C LEU A 212 -12.64 -1.25 -16.79
N TYR A 213 -11.89 -0.64 -15.88
CA TYR A 213 -10.75 0.22 -16.20
C TYR A 213 -9.39 -0.48 -16.20
N GLN A 214 -9.33 -1.77 -15.85
CA GLN A 214 -8.10 -2.56 -15.87
C GLN A 214 -7.31 -2.47 -17.20
N PRO A 215 -7.94 -2.48 -18.39
CA PRO A 215 -7.23 -2.35 -19.67
C PRO A 215 -6.45 -1.04 -19.83
N LEU A 216 -6.89 0.05 -19.20
CA LEU A 216 -6.20 1.35 -19.26
C LEU A 216 -4.87 1.35 -18.49
N SER A 217 -4.70 0.40 -17.57
CA SER A 217 -3.54 0.29 -16.69
C SER A 217 -2.42 -0.59 -17.26
N GLN A 218 -2.68 -1.36 -18.32
CA GLN A 218 -1.70 -2.25 -18.98
C GLN A 218 -0.69 -1.44 -19.79
#